data_AF-J9FV35-F1
#
_entry.id   AF-J9FV35-F1
#
_cell.length_a   1.000
_cell.length_b   1.000
_cell.length_c   1.000
_cell.angle_alpha   90.00
_cell.angle_beta   90.00
_cell.angle_gamma   90.00
#
_symmetry.space_group_name_H-M   'P 1'
#
loop_
_entity.id
_entity.type
_entity.pdbx_description
1 polymer ?
#
loop_
_entity_poly.entity_id
_entity_poly.type
_entity_poly.pdbx_seq_one_letter_code
_entity_poly.pdbx_strand_id
1 'polypeptide(L)'
;DAVITRGSGVSEGKMRIYEQFEKSLSTKENIDFLKNEYGWGGAYPVIIGTGIDEQHDGKGIMLSKGFGNDKPHILLSWKQVEKRIGELIQMDRYLNTKEKEHYPEWLEKQEQRRAEIAEQRRNRAILSTAPEEKVAEKQEEKYEYHL
;
A
#
# COMPACT_ATOMS: atom_id res chain seq x y z
N ASP A 1 -18.66 -1.49 8.29
CA ASP A 1 -17.96 -2.58 7.56
C ASP A 1 -17.59 -2.24 6.13
N ALA A 2 -18.54 -1.78 5.30
CA ALA A 2 -18.29 -1.51 3.88
C ALA A 2 -17.02 -0.65 3.61
N VAL A 3 -16.76 0.35 4.46
CA VAL A 3 -15.55 1.19 4.37
C VAL A 3 -14.28 0.41 4.70
N ILE A 4 -14.30 -0.44 5.73
CA ILE A 4 -13.14 -1.26 6.14
C ILE A 4 -12.83 -2.34 5.10
N THR A 5 -13.86 -2.95 4.51
CA THR A 5 -13.71 -3.97 3.45
C THR A 5 -13.22 -3.41 2.12
N ARG A 6 -13.27 -2.09 1.92
CA ARG A 6 -12.73 -1.42 0.72
C ARG A 6 -11.19 -1.42 0.72
N GLY A 7 -10.56 -1.56 1.89
CA GLY A 7 -9.10 -1.49 2.05
C GLY A 7 -8.59 -0.06 2.18
N SER A 8 -7.26 0.10 2.16
CA SER A 8 -6.54 1.37 2.39
C SER A 8 -6.73 2.44 1.30
N GLY A 9 -7.47 2.15 0.22
CA GLY A 9 -7.56 3.03 -0.94
C GLY A 9 -6.32 3.02 -1.84
N VAL A 10 -5.28 2.27 -1.46
CA VAL A 10 -4.10 1.99 -2.28
C VAL A 10 -4.34 0.78 -3.16
N SER A 11 -3.80 0.78 -4.39
CA SER A 11 -3.86 -0.37 -5.29
C SER A 11 -3.35 -1.63 -4.59
N GLU A 12 -4.16 -2.69 -4.65
CA GLU A 12 -3.90 -4.00 -4.01
C GLU A 12 -3.70 -3.94 -2.48
N GLY A 13 -4.02 -2.82 -1.82
CA GLY A 13 -3.83 -2.65 -0.37
C GLY A 13 -4.63 -3.66 0.44
N LYS A 14 -5.81 -4.04 -0.05
CA LYS A 14 -6.62 -5.11 0.54
C LYS A 14 -5.91 -6.46 0.58
N MET A 15 -5.17 -6.81 -0.47
CA MET A 15 -4.40 -8.06 -0.52
C MET A 15 -3.24 -8.04 0.47
N ARG A 16 -2.54 -6.90 0.61
CA ARG A 16 -1.46 -6.73 1.60
C ARG A 16 -1.99 -6.81 3.04
N ILE A 17 -3.13 -6.18 3.32
CA ILE A 17 -3.78 -6.28 4.63
C ILE A 17 -4.15 -7.73 4.92
N TYR A 18 -4.72 -8.45 3.95
CA TYR A 18 -5.04 -9.87 4.12
C TYR A 18 -3.78 -10.71 4.38
N GLU A 19 -2.73 -10.58 3.56
CA GLU A 19 -1.45 -11.28 3.74
C GLU A 19 -0.85 -11.03 5.14
N GLN A 20 -0.92 -9.79 5.62
CA GLN A 20 -0.41 -9.42 6.94
C GLN A 20 -1.16 -10.11 8.08
N PHE A 21 -2.49 -10.19 8.00
CA PHE A 21 -3.32 -10.82 9.02
C PHE A 21 -3.20 -12.36 8.99
N GLU A 22 -3.03 -12.97 7.82
CA GLU A 22 -2.78 -14.41 7.68
C GLU A 22 -1.45 -14.83 8.32
N LYS A 23 -0.43 -13.95 8.32
CA LYS A 23 0.85 -14.17 9.00
C LYS A 23 0.73 -14.23 10.54
N SER A 24 -0.48 -14.09 11.09
CA SER A 24 -0.78 -14.27 12.52
C SER A 24 0.08 -13.39 13.44
N LEU A 25 0.34 -12.15 13.01
CA LEU A 25 1.13 -11.18 13.76
C LEU A 25 0.37 -10.65 14.98
N SER A 26 1.12 -10.07 15.92
CA SER A 26 0.50 -9.48 17.10
C SER A 26 -0.40 -8.30 16.74
N THR A 27 -1.43 -8.04 17.55
CA THR A 27 -2.32 -6.87 17.40
C THR A 27 -1.55 -5.56 17.26
N LYS A 28 -0.40 -5.42 17.93
CA LYS A 28 0.42 -4.22 17.83
C LYS A 28 1.05 -4.07 16.45
N GLU A 29 1.64 -5.15 15.91
CA GLU A 29 2.24 -5.15 14.58
C GLU A 29 1.19 -4.93 13.49
N ASN A 30 -0.01 -5.50 13.64
CA ASN A 30 -1.12 -5.24 12.72
C ASN A 30 -1.56 -3.78 12.76
N ILE A 31 -1.68 -3.18 13.94
CA ILE A 31 -2.01 -1.76 14.09
C ILE A 31 -0.94 -0.88 13.43
N ASP A 32 0.34 -1.15 13.67
CA ASP A 32 1.44 -0.36 13.12
C ASP A 32 1.55 -0.54 11.59
N PHE A 33 1.29 -1.74 11.08
CA PHE A 33 1.14 -1.98 9.66
C PHE A 33 -0.02 -1.17 9.07
N LEU A 34 -1.21 -1.22 9.68
CA LEU A 34 -2.40 -0.50 9.20
C LEU A 34 -2.17 1.01 9.15
N LYS A 35 -1.50 1.58 10.16
CA LYS A 35 -1.13 3.00 10.16
C LYS A 35 -0.23 3.37 8.98
N ASN A 36 0.75 2.53 8.67
CA ASN A 36 1.68 2.77 7.56
C ASN A 36 1.01 2.55 6.19
N GLU A 37 0.13 1.55 6.11
CA GLU A 37 -0.57 1.16 4.89
C GLU A 37 -1.65 2.17 4.48
N TYR A 38 -2.37 2.75 5.45
CA TYR A 38 -3.31 3.85 5.18
C TYR A 38 -2.61 5.20 5.10
N GLY A 39 -1.61 5.45 5.95
CA GLY A 39 -0.89 6.72 5.99
C GLY A 39 -1.80 7.88 6.43
N TRP A 40 -1.71 9.00 5.71
CA TRP A 40 -2.57 10.18 5.90
C TRP A 40 -3.31 10.48 4.61
N GLY A 41 -4.63 10.59 4.69
CA GLY A 41 -5.46 10.72 3.50
C GLY A 41 -6.95 10.67 3.79
N GLY A 42 -7.74 10.58 2.74
CA GLY A 42 -9.18 10.51 2.82
C GLY A 42 -9.83 10.34 1.45
N ALA A 43 -11.12 9.97 1.44
CA ALA A 43 -11.92 9.75 0.26
C ALA A 43 -13.30 10.40 0.38
N TYR A 44 -13.70 11.11 -0.67
CA TYR A 44 -14.91 11.94 -0.70
C TYR A 44 -15.67 11.77 -2.04
N PRO A 45 -16.83 11.11 -2.05
CA PRO A 45 -17.35 10.21 -1.02
C PRO A 45 -16.59 8.87 -1.02
N VAL A 46 -16.40 8.24 0.15
CA VAL A 46 -15.73 6.93 0.27
C VAL A 46 -16.51 5.81 -0.42
N ILE A 47 -17.84 5.93 -0.40
CA ILE A 47 -18.76 5.06 -1.14
C ILE A 47 -19.72 5.95 -1.92
N ILE A 48 -19.71 5.80 -3.24
CA ILE A 48 -20.54 6.59 -4.17
C ILE A 48 -22.01 6.47 -3.76
N GLY A 49 -22.70 7.61 -3.70
CA GLY A 49 -24.14 7.68 -3.39
C GLY A 49 -24.51 7.61 -1.90
N THR A 50 -23.54 7.42 -0.99
CA THR A 50 -23.84 7.33 0.46
C THR A 50 -23.75 8.66 1.21
N GLY A 51 -23.05 9.65 0.62
CA GLY A 51 -22.72 10.90 1.31
C GLY A 51 -21.83 10.70 2.55
N ILE A 52 -21.10 9.57 2.59
CA ILE A 52 -20.12 9.28 3.63
C ILE A 52 -18.75 9.70 3.11
N ASP A 53 -18.06 10.45 3.95
CA ASP A 53 -16.69 10.85 3.75
C ASP A 53 -15.79 10.05 4.70
N GLU A 54 -14.61 9.69 4.22
CA GLU A 54 -13.58 9.03 5.01
C GLU A 54 -12.36 9.94 5.11
N GLN A 55 -11.86 10.13 6.33
CA GLN A 55 -10.53 10.65 6.61
C GLN A 55 -9.78 9.61 7.43
N HIS A 56 -8.48 9.46 7.21
CA HIS A 56 -7.65 8.63 8.07
C HIS A 56 -6.32 9.33 8.39
N ASP A 57 -5.88 9.13 9.62
CA ASP A 57 -4.66 9.71 10.17
C ASP A 57 -4.02 8.75 11.19
N GLY A 58 -2.97 9.23 11.88
CA GLY A 58 -2.30 8.43 12.91
C GLY A 58 -3.19 7.98 14.08
N LYS A 59 -4.37 8.58 14.27
CA LYS A 59 -5.32 8.23 15.34
C LYS A 59 -6.30 7.14 14.90
N GLY A 60 -6.70 7.14 13.64
CA GLY A 60 -7.63 6.15 13.11
C GLY A 60 -8.33 6.57 11.83
N ILE A 61 -9.50 5.98 11.59
CA ILE A 61 -10.37 6.30 10.46
C ILE A 61 -11.58 7.07 10.98
N MET A 62 -11.70 8.33 10.56
CA MET A 62 -12.87 9.15 10.79
C MET A 62 -13.86 9.03 9.64
N LEU A 63 -15.08 8.60 9.94
CA LEU A 63 -16.18 8.55 8.99
C LEU A 63 -17.17 9.66 9.34
N SER A 64 -17.51 10.49 8.36
CA SER A 64 -18.49 11.57 8.54
C SER A 64 -19.60 11.47 7.50
N LYS A 65 -20.82 11.88 7.85
CA LYS A 65 -21.98 11.80 6.96
C LYS A 65 -22.60 13.18 6.74
N GLY A 66 -22.75 13.56 5.48
CA GLY A 66 -23.37 14.83 5.09
C GLY A 66 -22.39 16.01 5.01
N PHE A 67 -22.94 17.22 4.87
CA PHE A 67 -22.20 18.46 4.61
C PHE A 67 -22.28 19.43 5.79
N GLY A 68 -21.24 20.25 5.98
CA GLY A 68 -21.16 21.27 7.04
C GLY A 68 -20.21 20.90 8.18
N ASN A 69 -19.94 21.87 9.06
CA ASN A 69 -18.95 21.74 10.15
C ASN A 69 -19.43 20.87 11.32
N ASP A 70 -20.74 20.77 11.54
CA ASP A 70 -21.33 19.98 12.63
C ASP A 70 -21.84 18.61 12.15
N LYS A 71 -21.21 18.08 11.09
CA LYS A 71 -21.64 16.81 10.52
C LYS A 71 -21.37 15.67 11.51
N PRO A 72 -22.33 14.73 11.65
CA PRO A 72 -22.14 13.57 12.49
C PRO A 72 -20.93 12.78 11.99
N HIS A 73 -20.02 12.48 12.92
CA HIS A 73 -18.80 11.75 12.63
C HIS A 73 -18.50 10.73 13.72
N ILE A 74 -17.81 9.67 13.33
CA ILE A 74 -17.30 8.65 14.23
C ILE A 74 -15.81 8.47 13.97
N LEU A 75 -15.02 8.36 15.04
CA LEU A 75 -13.61 8.02 14.96
C LEU A 75 -13.44 6.55 15.33
N LEU A 76 -13.00 5.74 14.38
CA LEU A 76 -12.61 4.36 14.58
C LEU A 76 -11.11 4.32 14.87
N SER A 77 -10.74 4.03 16.11
CA SER A 77 -9.33 3.86 16.48
C SER A 77 -8.71 2.68 15.71
N TRP A 78 -7.40 2.73 15.47
CA TRP A 78 -6.69 1.65 14.78
C TRP A 78 -6.88 0.28 15.44
N LYS A 79 -7.03 0.23 16.77
CA LYS A 79 -7.35 -1.00 17.51
C LYS A 79 -8.72 -1.57 17.16
N GLN A 80 -9.72 -0.71 16.96
CA GLN A 80 -11.05 -1.15 16.52
C GLN A 80 -11.04 -1.61 15.06
N VAL A 81 -10.30 -0.91 14.21
CA VAL A 81 -10.13 -1.28 12.79
C VAL A 81 -9.43 -2.64 12.68
N GLU A 82 -8.33 -2.85 13.41
CA GLU A 82 -7.60 -4.11 13.46
C GLU A 82 -8.50 -5.27 13.88
N LYS A 83 -9.21 -5.11 15.00
CA LYS A 83 -10.15 -6.11 15.50
C LYS A 83 -11.22 -6.43 14.45
N ARG A 84 -11.78 -5.41 13.81
CA ARG A 84 -12.84 -5.61 12.82
C ARG A 84 -12.35 -6.28 11.55
N ILE A 85 -11.13 -5.99 11.10
CA ILE A 85 -10.51 -6.69 9.96
C ILE A 85 -10.29 -8.16 10.31
N GLY A 86 -9.75 -8.45 11.50
CA GLY A 86 -9.55 -9.83 11.97
C GLY A 86 -10.87 -10.62 12.00
N GLU A 87 -11.94 -10.03 12.53
CA GLU A 87 -13.28 -10.63 12.51
C GLU A 87 -13.79 -10.88 11.09
N LEU A 88 -13.58 -9.94 10.17
CA LEU A 88 -14.01 -10.08 8.77
C LEU A 88 -13.22 -11.18 8.03
N ILE A 89 -11.94 -11.34 8.34
CA ILE A 89 -11.10 -12.41 7.78
C ILE A 89 -11.55 -13.77 8.32
N GLN A 90 -11.74 -13.89 9.64
CA GLN A 90 -12.25 -15.12 10.27
C GLN A 90 -13.63 -15.54 9.75
N MET A 91 -14.48 -14.57 9.42
CA MET A 91 -15.80 -14.81 8.82
C MET A 91 -15.74 -15.05 7.31
N ASP A 92 -14.55 -15.07 6.70
CA ASP A 92 -14.35 -15.23 5.27
C ASP A 92 -14.99 -14.11 4.41
N ARG A 93 -15.23 -12.94 5.03
CA ARG A 93 -15.97 -11.80 4.48
C ARG A 93 -15.11 -10.59 4.14
N TYR A 94 -13.81 -10.64 4.43
CA TYR A 94 -12.90 -9.56 4.07
C TYR A 94 -12.63 -9.54 2.57
N LEU A 95 -12.06 -10.62 2.02
CA LEU A 95 -11.93 -10.82 0.57
C LEU A 95 -13.20 -11.48 0.01
N ASN A 96 -13.67 -11.00 -1.13
CA ASN A 96 -14.74 -11.65 -1.88
C ASN A 96 -14.20 -12.89 -2.63
N THR A 97 -15.08 -13.76 -3.13
CA THR A 97 -14.69 -15.00 -3.80
C THR A 97 -13.71 -14.79 -4.96
N LYS A 98 -13.97 -13.78 -5.82
CA LYS A 98 -13.09 -13.47 -6.97
C LYS A 98 -11.72 -12.98 -6.53
N GLU A 99 -11.67 -12.15 -5.50
CA GLU A 99 -10.42 -11.66 -4.91
C GLU A 99 -9.59 -12.81 -4.33
N LYS A 100 -10.23 -13.79 -3.68
CA LYS A 100 -9.55 -14.98 -3.17
C LYS A 100 -9.00 -15.87 -4.28
N GLU A 101 -9.76 -16.05 -5.36
CA GLU A 101 -9.28 -16.80 -6.53
C GLU A 101 -8.05 -16.14 -7.17
N HIS A 102 -7.97 -14.81 -7.17
CA HIS A 102 -6.81 -14.05 -7.64
C HIS A 102 -5.65 -13.96 -6.63
N TYR A 103 -5.87 -14.34 -5.37
CA TYR A 103 -4.87 -14.17 -4.32
C TYR A 103 -3.56 -14.94 -4.58
N PRO A 104 -3.58 -16.22 -5.04
CA PRO A 104 -2.36 -16.95 -5.37
C PRO A 104 -1.53 -16.28 -6.48
N GLU A 105 -2.19 -15.82 -7.55
CA GLU A 105 -1.53 -15.11 -8.65
C GLU A 105 -0.89 -13.80 -8.17
N TRP A 106 -1.60 -13.09 -7.30
CA TRP A 106 -1.07 -11.88 -6.67
C TRP A 106 0.17 -12.19 -5.82
N LEU A 107 0.16 -13.27 -5.03
CA LEU A 107 1.30 -13.68 -4.21
C LEU A 107 2.55 -13.98 -5.06
N GLU A 108 2.39 -14.75 -6.14
CA GLU A 108 3.49 -15.05 -7.06
C GLU A 108 4.09 -13.77 -7.65
N LYS A 109 3.23 -12.85 -8.10
CA LYS A 109 3.66 -11.56 -8.63
C LYS A 109 4.37 -10.69 -7.58
N GLN A 110 3.96 -10.76 -6.31
CA GLN A 110 4.67 -10.08 -5.23
C GLN A 110 6.05 -10.68 -4.99
N GLU A 111 6.19 -12.00 -5.04
CA GLU A 111 7.48 -12.68 -4.86
C GLU A 111 8.45 -12.33 -6.00
N GLN A 112 7.99 -12.37 -7.25
CA GLN A 112 8.76 -11.94 -8.41
C GLN A 112 9.25 -10.49 -8.25
N ARG A 113 8.36 -9.57 -7.89
CA ARG A 113 8.72 -8.16 -7.65
C ARG A 113 9.75 -8.01 -6.53
N ARG A 114 9.62 -8.78 -5.44
CA ARG A 114 10.58 -8.75 -4.32
C ARG A 114 11.96 -9.29 -4.78
N ALA A 115 11.98 -10.33 -5.60
CA ALA A 115 13.21 -10.89 -6.17
C ALA A 115 13.91 -9.90 -7.13
N GLU A 116 13.17 -9.26 -8.03
CA GLU A 116 13.69 -8.24 -8.94
C GLU A 116 14.30 -7.06 -8.18
N ILE A 117 13.62 -6.56 -7.14
CA ILE A 117 14.14 -5.46 -6.31
C ILE A 117 15.41 -5.89 -5.56
N ALA A 118 15.46 -7.12 -5.05
CA ALA A 118 16.64 -7.65 -4.39
C ALA A 118 17.82 -7.80 -5.35
N GLU A 119 17.56 -8.26 -6.57
CA GLU A 119 18.56 -8.36 -7.64
C GLU A 119 19.07 -6.97 -8.06
N GLN A 120 18.18 -6.01 -8.31
CA GLN A 120 18.56 -4.63 -8.63
C GLN A 120 19.41 -4.00 -7.51
N ARG A 121 19.03 -4.22 -6.25
CA ARG A 121 19.80 -3.75 -5.09
C ARG A 121 21.19 -4.37 -5.05
N ARG A 122 21.30 -5.68 -5.33
CA ARG A 122 22.58 -6.40 -5.41
C ARG A 122 23.45 -5.87 -6.55
N ASN A 123 22.88 -5.71 -7.74
CA ASN A 123 23.59 -5.21 -8.92
C ASN A 123 24.10 -3.78 -8.70
N ARG A 124 23.27 -2.91 -8.09
CA ARG A 124 23.67 -1.56 -7.70
C ARG A 124 24.81 -1.56 -6.67
N ALA A 125 24.77 -2.47 -5.69
CA ALA A 125 25.84 -2.57 -4.69
C ALA A 125 27.18 -2.93 -5.35
N ILE A 126 27.18 -3.92 -6.26
CA ILE A 126 28.38 -4.33 -7.02
C ILE A 126 28.93 -3.15 -7.84
N LEU A 127 28.07 -2.43 -8.56
CA LEU A 127 28.47 -1.25 -9.35
C LEU A 127 29.06 -0.14 -8.47
N SER A 128 28.50 0.08 -7.26
CA SER A 128 28.99 1.11 -6.34
C SER A 128 30.30 0.75 -5.63
N THR A 129 30.67 -0.54 -5.57
CA THR A 129 31.93 -1.00 -4.97
C THR A 129 33.01 -1.35 -6.00
N ALA A 130 32.72 -1.19 -7.30
CA ALA A 130 33.71 -1.38 -8.36
C ALA A 130 34.63 -0.15 -8.46
N PRO A 131 35.97 -0.31 -8.52
CA PRO A 131 36.88 0.81 -8.73
C PRO A 131 36.65 1.43 -10.12
N GLU A 132 36.72 2.76 -10.22
CA GLU A 132 36.59 3.49 -11.49
C GLU A 132 37.62 2.97 -12.51
N GLU A 133 37.16 2.36 -13.60
CA GLU A 133 38.00 2.17 -14.77
C GLU A 133 38.40 3.54 -15.30
N LYS A 134 39.71 3.82 -15.31
CA LYS A 134 40.27 4.99 -15.97
C LYS A 134 39.89 4.96 -17.45
N VAL A 135 38.86 5.70 -17.82
CA VAL A 135 38.50 5.95 -19.21
C VAL A 135 39.64 6.74 -19.83
N ALA A 136 40.45 6.09 -20.67
CA ALA A 136 41.50 6.75 -21.43
C ALA A 136 40.86 7.81 -22.35
N GLU A 137 41.30 9.06 -22.21
CA GLU A 137 40.87 10.20 -23.03
C GLU A 137 41.02 9.89 -24.52
N LYS A 138 39.90 9.81 -25.25
CA LYS A 138 39.92 9.89 -26.70
C LYS A 138 39.88 11.36 -27.10
N GLN A 139 40.94 11.82 -27.75
CA GLN A 139 41.03 13.15 -28.37
C GLN A 139 39.92 13.29 -29.42
N GLU A 140 39.11 14.34 -29.30
CA GLU A 140 38.05 14.68 -30.26
C GLU A 140 38.63 15.38 -31.49
N GLU A 141 38.58 14.71 -32.65
CA GLU A 141 38.85 15.35 -33.95
C GLU A 141 37.65 16.21 -34.37
N LYS A 142 37.86 17.52 -34.54
CA LYS A 142 36.86 18.49 -35.00
C LYS A 142 36.54 18.27 -36.48
N TYR A 143 35.27 18.03 -36.79
CA TYR A 143 34.75 18.06 -38.16
C TYR A 143 34.27 19.48 -38.52
N GLU A 144 34.88 20.06 -39.55
CA GLU A 144 34.52 21.36 -40.11
C GLU A 144 33.50 21.15 -41.25
N TYR A 145 32.31 21.72 -41.13
CA TYR A 145 31.30 21.68 -42.20
C TYR A 145 31.49 22.89 -43.12
N HIS A 146 31.81 22.66 -44.39
CA HIS A 146 31.74 23.68 -45.43
C HIS A 146 30.34 23.63 -46.08
N LEU A 147 29.67 24.79 -46.14
CA LEU A 147 28.40 25.02 -46.83
C LEU A 147 28.65 25.60 -48.22
#